data_AF-A0A7R9XPY8-F1
#
_entry.id   AF-A0A7R9XPY8-F1
#
_cell.length_a   1.000
_cell.length_b   1.000
_cell.length_c   1.000
_cell.angle_alpha   90.00
_cell.angle_beta   90.00
_cell.angle_gamma   90.00
#
_symmetry.space_group_name_H-M   'P 1'
#
loop_
_entity.id
_entity.type
_entity.pdbx_description
1 polymer ?
#
loop_
_entity_poly.entity_id
_entity_poly.type
_entity_poly.pdbx_seq_one_letter_code
_entity_poly.pdbx_strand_id
1 'polypeptide(L)'
;YIPKTNAHRSDASDPKCKGSAGCFMPTHKEHAPDNGNGNGAPTQGKPESAHRRPESSFPAKQHHGNDWDDMTTEEVRVRTADAIAIMPVSATEQHGPHLPLSVDRLLNEGVLNAALEMANREDANFAKKLLVLPHLPIGKSVEHDSFAGTLSLRTETLAALWTDVAESAYRSGIRKLVIFNSHGGQPQVMEIVARDLRSRLGMTVITLSWFSFGVPENIFPDDELRHGIHAGAIETSMMLALRPDLVRESLLANFKSRGEAMVKEEGFQLLTPEGGVGFGWLTEDLSESGAMGDATIASSEKGELIIEYAASKLVELLREVDRFELFPTPAVVPTNENQHV
;
A
#
# COMPACT_ATOMS: atom_id res chain seq x y z
N TYR A 1 -1.50 42.53 7.43
CA TYR A 1 -0.99 43.18 8.65
C TYR A 1 0.44 42.71 8.85
N ILE A 2 1.41 43.59 8.58
CA ILE A 2 2.84 43.36 8.79
C ILE A 2 3.25 44.30 9.93
N PRO A 3 4.14 43.87 10.83
CA PRO A 3 5.12 44.81 11.36
C PRO A 3 6.54 44.33 11.07
N LYS A 4 7.28 45.20 10.39
CA LYS A 4 8.75 45.25 10.38
C LYS A 4 9.20 46.11 11.56
N THR A 5 10.22 45.69 12.30
CA THR A 5 11.31 46.53 12.86
C THR A 5 12.52 45.60 13.09
N ASN A 6 13.56 45.68 12.25
CA ASN A 6 14.81 46.45 12.39
C ASN A 6 15.78 45.99 13.51
N ALA A 7 16.74 45.17 13.07
CA ALA A 7 18.20 45.31 13.19
C ALA A 7 18.84 45.77 14.51
N HIS A 8 19.71 44.89 15.04
CA HIS A 8 21.03 45.29 15.56
C HIS A 8 22.08 44.23 15.16
N ARG A 9 23.18 44.71 14.57
CA ARG A 9 24.45 44.01 14.35
C ARG A 9 25.29 44.05 15.63
N SER A 10 26.05 43.00 15.91
CA SER A 10 27.45 43.13 16.32
C SER A 10 28.22 41.81 16.10
N ASP A 11 29.39 41.95 15.49
CA ASP A 11 30.40 40.94 15.19
C ASP A 11 30.88 40.10 16.41
N ALA A 12 31.32 38.87 16.17
CA ALA A 12 32.75 38.50 16.17
C ALA A 12 33.03 37.06 16.65
N SER A 13 33.98 36.42 15.94
CA SER A 13 34.91 35.37 16.38
C SER A 13 34.46 33.91 16.55
N ASP A 14 34.73 33.12 15.51
CA ASP A 14 35.36 31.78 15.58
C ASP A 14 36.84 31.96 16.05
N PRO A 15 37.54 31.01 16.72
CA PRO A 15 37.86 29.68 16.15
C PRO A 15 38.06 28.52 17.17
N LYS A 16 37.98 27.25 16.71
CA LYS A 16 39.12 26.29 16.70
C LYS A 16 38.71 24.83 16.48
N CYS A 17 39.17 24.29 15.35
CA CYS A 17 39.49 22.88 15.15
C CYS A 17 40.65 22.42 16.07
N LYS A 18 40.47 21.27 16.72
CA LYS A 18 41.48 20.27 17.15
C LYS A 18 40.69 18.95 17.20
N GLY A 19 41.04 17.81 16.60
CA GLY A 19 42.34 17.27 16.21
C GLY A 19 42.65 16.04 17.08
N SER A 20 42.33 14.84 16.61
CA SER A 20 42.96 13.51 16.88
C SER A 20 41.95 12.43 16.49
N ALA A 21 42.11 11.68 15.39
CA ALA A 21 43.13 10.67 15.09
C ALA A 21 43.14 9.53 16.11
N GLY A 22 42.53 8.40 15.72
CA GLY A 22 42.50 7.16 16.47
C GLY A 22 42.10 5.99 15.57
N CYS A 23 42.97 5.67 14.62
CA CYS A 23 42.92 4.44 13.82
C CYS A 23 43.01 3.22 14.73
N PHE A 24 42.08 2.27 14.60
CA PHE A 24 42.33 0.86 14.90
C PHE A 24 41.62 0.01 13.85
N MET A 25 42.42 -0.58 12.97
CA MET A 25 42.04 -1.67 12.06
C MET A 25 42.51 -3.01 12.65
N PRO A 26 41.95 -4.14 12.18
CA PRO A 26 41.71 -5.34 12.98
C PRO A 26 42.81 -6.39 12.87
N THR A 27 42.91 -7.26 13.86
CA THR A 27 43.69 -8.51 13.73
C THR A 27 42.77 -9.66 13.31
N HIS A 28 42.83 -10.00 12.02
CA HIS A 28 42.45 -11.30 11.50
C HIS A 28 43.34 -12.40 12.10
N LYS A 29 42.74 -13.52 12.50
CA LYS A 29 43.39 -14.84 12.49
C LYS A 29 42.54 -15.77 11.65
N GLU A 30 43.02 -16.04 10.45
CA GLU A 30 42.61 -17.16 9.62
C GLU A 30 43.20 -18.45 10.22
N HIS A 31 42.40 -19.52 10.29
CA HIS A 31 42.88 -20.89 10.20
C HIS A 31 42.07 -21.61 9.13
N ALA A 32 42.82 -22.14 8.16
CA ALA A 32 42.37 -22.93 7.01
C ALA A 32 42.13 -24.41 7.43
N PRO A 33 41.60 -25.27 6.53
CA PRO A 33 40.68 -26.36 6.86
C PRO A 33 41.39 -27.70 7.10
N ASP A 34 40.71 -28.61 7.79
CA ASP A 34 41.09 -30.03 7.82
C ASP A 34 40.00 -30.88 7.14
N ASN A 35 40.44 -31.62 6.14
CA ASN A 35 39.66 -32.58 5.36
C ASN A 35 39.89 -33.97 5.97
N GLY A 36 38.85 -34.55 6.58
CA GLY A 36 38.89 -35.91 7.13
C GLY A 36 37.68 -36.72 6.69
N ASN A 37 37.89 -37.56 5.69
CA ASN A 37 36.93 -38.52 5.13
C ASN A 37 36.83 -39.77 6.01
N GLY A 38 35.64 -40.35 6.19
CA GLY A 38 35.51 -41.80 6.44
C GLY A 38 34.53 -42.28 7.50
N ASN A 39 33.60 -43.11 7.01
CA ASN A 39 32.92 -44.24 7.66
C ASN A 39 31.54 -44.01 8.27
N GLY A 40 30.54 -44.56 7.56
CA GLY A 40 29.17 -44.68 7.97
C GLY A 40 28.91 -45.80 8.96
N ALA A 41 27.84 -45.58 9.73
CA ALA A 41 27.04 -46.60 10.40
C ALA A 41 25.58 -46.10 10.40
N PRO A 42 24.57 -46.97 10.29
CA PRO A 42 23.23 -46.58 9.91
C PRO A 42 22.42 -46.14 11.14
N THR A 43 22.03 -44.87 11.19
CA THR A 43 21.09 -44.37 12.20
C THR A 43 19.72 -44.17 11.56
N GLN A 44 18.85 -45.13 11.87
CA GLN A 44 17.40 -45.10 12.00
C GLN A 44 16.69 -43.81 11.53
N GLY A 45 15.80 -44.00 10.55
CA GLY A 45 14.98 -42.94 9.97
C GLY A 45 14.21 -42.15 11.01
N LYS A 46 14.44 -40.84 11.03
CA LYS A 46 13.48 -39.88 11.53
C LYS A 46 12.31 -39.81 10.53
N PRO A 47 11.06 -39.69 10.98
CA PRO A 47 10.00 -39.34 10.06
C PRO A 47 10.29 -37.91 9.59
N GLU A 48 10.63 -37.73 8.31
CA GLU A 48 10.46 -36.45 7.65
C GLU A 48 8.96 -36.15 7.71
N SER A 49 8.52 -35.38 8.70
CA SER A 49 7.27 -34.66 8.59
C SER A 49 7.47 -33.71 7.43
N ALA A 50 7.02 -34.10 6.24
CA ALA A 50 6.80 -33.20 5.14
C ALA A 50 5.86 -32.10 5.65
N HIS A 51 6.44 -31.00 6.15
CA HIS A 51 5.76 -29.74 6.23
C HIS A 51 5.44 -29.38 4.78
N ARG A 52 4.28 -29.83 4.28
CA ARG A 52 3.64 -29.19 3.14
C ARG A 52 3.59 -27.72 3.50
N ARG A 53 4.28 -26.90 2.72
CA ARG A 53 4.09 -25.45 2.82
C ARG A 53 2.59 -25.21 2.62
N PRO A 54 1.92 -24.46 3.50
CA PRO A 54 0.55 -24.07 3.25
C PRO A 54 0.48 -23.41 1.86
N GLU A 55 -0.34 -23.97 0.97
CA GLU A 55 -0.56 -23.44 -0.36
C GLU A 55 -1.57 -22.30 -0.27
N SER A 56 -1.33 -21.21 -1.00
CA SER A 56 -2.27 -20.09 -1.10
C SER A 56 -3.61 -20.57 -1.65
N SER A 57 -4.72 -20.10 -1.10
CA SER A 57 -6.06 -20.35 -1.64
C SER A 57 -6.37 -19.48 -2.86
N PHE A 58 -5.55 -18.48 -3.16
CA PHE A 58 -5.69 -17.61 -4.32
C PHE A 58 -4.73 -18.04 -5.46
N PRO A 59 -5.24 -18.24 -6.68
CA PRO A 59 -4.41 -18.59 -7.82
C PRO A 59 -3.44 -17.46 -8.18
N ALA A 60 -2.34 -17.81 -8.86
CA ALA A 60 -1.41 -16.82 -9.40
C ALA A 60 -2.13 -15.86 -10.37
N LYS A 61 -1.66 -14.62 -10.41
CA LYS A 61 -2.11 -13.49 -11.24
C LYS A 61 -2.66 -13.94 -12.62
N GLN A 62 -3.99 -13.95 -12.80
CA GLN A 62 -4.66 -14.24 -14.08
C GLN A 62 -5.54 -13.06 -14.50
N HIS A 63 -4.92 -12.03 -15.06
CA HIS A 63 -5.68 -10.93 -15.65
C HIS A 63 -6.10 -11.32 -17.07
N HIS A 64 -7.40 -11.27 -17.36
CA HIS A 64 -8.00 -11.65 -18.64
C HIS A 64 -7.73 -10.61 -19.74
N GLY A 65 -6.45 -10.25 -19.93
CA GLY A 65 -6.00 -9.18 -20.81
C GLY A 65 -6.25 -7.78 -20.26
N ASN A 66 -6.55 -7.62 -18.98
CA ASN A 66 -6.84 -6.31 -18.37
C ASN A 66 -5.58 -5.47 -18.08
N ASP A 67 -4.42 -6.11 -17.99
CA ASP A 67 -3.16 -5.47 -17.64
C ASP A 67 -2.68 -4.56 -18.77
N TRP A 68 -2.39 -3.31 -18.42
CA TRP A 68 -1.98 -2.28 -19.37
C TRP A 68 -0.67 -2.62 -20.07
N ASP A 69 0.29 -3.15 -19.33
CA ASP A 69 1.64 -3.48 -19.77
C ASP A 69 1.74 -4.81 -20.55
N ASP A 70 0.69 -5.63 -20.55
CA ASP A 70 0.56 -6.80 -21.42
C ASP A 70 -0.01 -6.46 -22.82
N MET A 71 -0.60 -5.27 -22.99
CA MET A 71 -1.23 -4.84 -24.24
C MET A 71 -0.25 -4.16 -25.20
N THR A 72 -0.49 -4.35 -26.50
CA THR A 72 0.12 -3.57 -27.58
C THR A 72 -0.49 -2.17 -27.67
N THR A 73 0.22 -1.23 -28.32
CA THR A 73 -0.27 0.14 -28.55
C THR A 73 -1.62 0.19 -29.27
N GLU A 74 -1.88 -0.73 -30.20
CA GLU A 74 -3.14 -0.76 -30.95
C GLU A 74 -4.30 -1.30 -30.10
N GLU A 75 -4.04 -2.25 -29.19
CA GLU A 75 -5.06 -2.71 -28.23
C GLU A 75 -5.44 -1.60 -27.24
N VAL A 76 -4.45 -0.87 -26.72
CA VAL A 76 -4.69 0.30 -25.86
C VAL A 76 -5.52 1.35 -26.60
N ARG A 77 -5.18 1.68 -27.84
CA ARG A 77 -5.90 2.68 -28.66
C ARG A 77 -7.40 2.38 -28.77
N VAL A 78 -7.77 1.11 -28.91
CA VAL A 78 -9.16 0.69 -29.09
C VAL A 78 -9.92 0.61 -27.77
N ARG A 79 -9.25 0.28 -26.66
CA ARG A 79 -9.91 -0.01 -25.38
C ARG A 79 -10.15 1.20 -24.50
N THR A 80 -9.43 2.31 -24.68
CA THR A 80 -9.43 3.42 -23.71
C THR A 80 -10.68 4.30 -23.73
N ALA A 81 -11.48 4.30 -24.81
CA ALA A 81 -12.59 5.24 -24.99
C ALA A 81 -13.64 5.17 -23.87
N ASP A 82 -14.01 3.95 -23.46
CA ASP A 82 -15.00 3.68 -22.41
C ASP A 82 -14.39 2.95 -21.20
N ALA A 83 -13.07 2.97 -21.09
CA ALA A 83 -12.36 2.25 -20.03
C ALA A 83 -12.36 3.00 -18.70
N ILE A 84 -12.32 2.22 -17.63
CA ILE A 84 -11.94 2.65 -16.30
C ILE A 84 -10.51 2.18 -16.08
N ALA A 85 -9.57 3.12 -15.98
CA ALA A 85 -8.23 2.78 -15.55
C ALA A 85 -8.20 2.61 -14.03
N ILE A 86 -7.54 1.56 -13.56
CA ILE A 86 -7.28 1.29 -12.15
C ILE A 86 -5.78 1.45 -11.95
N MET A 87 -5.35 2.38 -11.10
CA MET A 87 -3.96 2.57 -10.72
C MET A 87 -3.75 1.97 -9.33
N PRO A 88 -3.22 0.74 -9.23
CA PRO A 88 -2.92 0.13 -7.94
C PRO A 88 -1.69 0.80 -7.33
N VAL A 89 -1.87 1.36 -6.12
CA VAL A 89 -0.85 2.03 -5.34
C VAL A 89 -0.77 1.39 -3.95
N SER A 90 0.45 1.19 -3.47
CA SER A 90 0.71 0.60 -2.15
C SER A 90 1.96 1.21 -1.53
N ALA A 91 2.49 0.59 -0.48
CA ALA A 91 3.80 0.91 0.03
C ALA A 91 4.69 -0.33 0.25
N THR A 92 5.95 -0.06 0.58
CA THR A 92 6.95 -1.04 1.02
C THR A 92 7.45 -0.57 2.38
N GLU A 93 6.95 -1.20 3.44
CA GLU A 93 7.14 -0.71 4.81
C GLU A 93 7.10 -1.82 5.85
N GLN A 94 7.68 -1.53 7.01
CA GLN A 94 7.67 -2.44 8.16
C GLN A 94 6.24 -2.87 8.50
N HIS A 95 6.05 -4.14 8.88
CA HIS A 95 4.77 -4.67 9.37
C HIS A 95 5.01 -5.56 10.59
N GLY A 96 5.72 -5.00 11.57
CA GLY A 96 6.12 -5.72 12.77
C GLY A 96 7.12 -6.86 12.49
N PRO A 97 7.36 -7.72 13.49
CA PRO A 97 8.31 -8.81 13.38
C PRO A 97 7.78 -9.99 12.56
N HIS A 98 6.47 -10.11 12.35
CA HIS A 98 5.85 -11.31 11.80
C HIS A 98 5.49 -11.25 10.31
N LEU A 99 5.34 -10.07 9.72
CA LEU A 99 4.96 -9.88 8.31
C LEU A 99 6.12 -9.35 7.45
N PRO A 100 6.09 -9.56 6.11
CA PRO A 100 7.11 -9.03 5.20
C PRO A 100 6.88 -7.53 4.91
N LEU A 101 7.86 -6.87 4.29
CA LEU A 101 7.74 -5.46 3.88
C LEU A 101 6.73 -5.21 2.74
N SER A 102 6.19 -6.28 2.14
CA SER A 102 5.38 -6.20 0.92
C SER A 102 3.88 -6.40 1.17
N VAL A 103 3.42 -6.27 2.41
CA VAL A 103 2.02 -6.50 2.81
C VAL A 103 1.08 -5.68 1.94
N ASP A 104 1.21 -4.35 1.92
CA ASP A 104 0.31 -3.48 1.18
C ASP A 104 0.19 -3.84 -0.29
N ARG A 105 1.32 -4.17 -0.94
CA ARG A 105 1.32 -4.61 -2.35
C ARG A 105 0.52 -5.91 -2.51
N LEU A 106 0.79 -6.90 -1.67
CA LEU A 106 0.13 -8.21 -1.74
C LEU A 106 -1.37 -8.12 -1.45
N LEU A 107 -1.78 -7.31 -0.48
CA LEU A 107 -3.19 -7.07 -0.15
C LEU A 107 -3.92 -6.39 -1.31
N ASN A 108 -3.31 -5.37 -1.92
CA ASN A 108 -3.86 -4.68 -3.08
C ASN A 108 -4.04 -5.63 -4.27
N GLU A 109 -2.99 -6.39 -4.62
CA GLU A 109 -3.03 -7.41 -5.67
C GLU A 109 -4.10 -8.46 -5.38
N GLY A 110 -4.18 -8.95 -4.13
CA GLY A 110 -5.18 -9.95 -3.72
C GLY A 110 -6.62 -9.49 -3.94
N VAL A 111 -6.96 -8.28 -3.46
CA VAL A 111 -8.30 -7.70 -3.63
C VAL A 111 -8.59 -7.41 -5.11
N LEU A 112 -7.63 -6.82 -5.84
CA LEU A 112 -7.81 -6.47 -7.24
C LEU A 112 -8.00 -7.71 -8.13
N ASN A 113 -7.20 -8.76 -7.91
CA ASN A 113 -7.30 -10.02 -8.66
C ASN A 113 -8.68 -10.66 -8.43
N ALA A 114 -9.09 -10.81 -7.16
CA ALA A 114 -10.38 -11.36 -6.81
C ALA A 114 -11.55 -10.55 -7.42
N ALA A 115 -11.44 -9.21 -7.45
CA ALA A 115 -12.44 -8.36 -8.07
C ALA A 115 -12.53 -8.54 -9.59
N LEU A 116 -11.39 -8.67 -10.27
CA LEU A 116 -11.36 -8.86 -11.73
C LEU A 116 -11.89 -10.24 -12.13
N GLU A 117 -11.55 -11.29 -11.38
CA GLU A 117 -12.11 -12.63 -11.56
C GLU A 117 -13.64 -12.62 -11.35
N MET A 118 -14.10 -11.96 -10.29
CA MET A 118 -15.52 -11.80 -9.99
C MET A 118 -16.26 -11.03 -11.10
N ALA A 119 -15.72 -9.87 -11.52
CA ALA A 119 -16.30 -9.07 -12.59
C ALA A 119 -16.37 -9.86 -13.92
N ASN A 120 -15.32 -10.61 -14.27
CA ASN A 120 -15.29 -11.40 -15.50
C ASN A 120 -16.30 -12.56 -15.47
N ARG A 121 -16.44 -13.24 -14.32
CA ARG A 121 -17.42 -14.31 -14.12
C ARG A 121 -18.86 -13.80 -14.23
N GLU A 122 -19.12 -12.59 -13.73
CA GLU A 122 -20.46 -11.98 -13.73
C GLU A 122 -20.83 -11.31 -15.05
N ASP A 123 -19.91 -10.56 -15.65
CA ASP A 123 -20.11 -9.79 -16.88
C ASP A 123 -18.76 -9.51 -17.58
N ALA A 124 -18.39 -10.40 -18.50
CA ALA A 124 -17.15 -10.29 -19.27
C ALA A 124 -17.08 -9.02 -20.14
N ASN A 125 -18.20 -8.40 -20.52
CA ASN A 125 -18.18 -7.16 -21.31
C ASN A 125 -17.85 -5.97 -20.41
N PHE A 126 -18.42 -5.92 -19.22
CA PHE A 126 -18.03 -4.95 -18.20
C PHE A 126 -16.57 -5.13 -17.79
N ALA A 127 -16.13 -6.36 -17.53
CA ALA A 127 -14.75 -6.65 -17.14
C ALA A 127 -13.73 -6.16 -18.18
N LYS A 128 -14.04 -6.22 -19.48
CA LYS A 128 -13.17 -5.70 -20.56
C LYS A 128 -12.97 -4.18 -20.51
N LYS A 129 -13.82 -3.42 -19.81
CA LYS A 129 -13.63 -1.97 -19.62
C LYS A 129 -12.61 -1.64 -18.53
N LEU A 130 -12.27 -2.60 -17.67
CA LEU A 130 -11.36 -2.39 -16.55
C LEU A 130 -9.93 -2.54 -17.07
N LEU A 131 -9.12 -1.49 -17.02
CA LEU A 131 -7.71 -1.54 -17.42
C LEU A 131 -6.83 -1.31 -16.19
N VAL A 132 -5.96 -2.26 -15.87
CA VAL A 132 -5.06 -2.16 -14.71
C VAL A 132 -3.75 -1.54 -15.16
N LEU A 133 -3.44 -0.36 -14.65
CA LEU A 133 -2.14 0.28 -14.86
C LEU A 133 -1.04 -0.46 -14.08
N PRO A 134 0.25 -0.30 -14.45
CA PRO A 134 1.34 -0.91 -13.71
C PRO A 134 1.30 -0.54 -12.23
N HIS A 135 1.50 -1.53 -11.36
CA HIS A 135 1.48 -1.35 -9.91
C HIS A 135 2.60 -0.42 -9.46
N LEU A 136 2.29 0.51 -8.55
CA LEU A 136 3.24 1.42 -7.92
C LEU A 136 3.49 0.98 -6.46
N PRO A 137 4.55 0.19 -6.18
CA PRO A 137 4.68 -0.53 -4.91
C PRO A 137 5.39 0.27 -3.80
N ILE A 138 5.90 1.46 -4.12
CA ILE A 138 6.58 2.35 -3.19
C ILE A 138 5.72 3.61 -3.05
N GLY A 139 5.25 3.86 -1.84
CA GLY A 139 4.35 4.95 -1.50
C GLY A 139 5.02 6.00 -0.62
N LYS A 140 4.21 6.77 0.11
CA LYS A 140 4.67 7.70 1.16
C LYS A 140 4.38 7.11 2.54
N SER A 141 5.42 6.56 3.15
CA SER A 141 5.38 5.80 4.41
C SER A 141 6.30 6.42 5.48
N VAL A 142 6.33 7.75 5.54
CA VAL A 142 7.22 8.53 6.44
C VAL A 142 7.04 8.16 7.91
N GLU A 143 5.84 7.76 8.30
CA GLU A 143 5.52 7.24 9.63
C GLU A 143 6.38 6.02 10.01
N HIS A 144 6.91 5.29 9.04
CA HIS A 144 7.71 4.08 9.22
C HIS A 144 9.21 4.29 8.94
N ASP A 145 9.69 5.54 8.78
CA ASP A 145 11.07 5.85 8.36
C ASP A 145 12.15 5.38 9.38
N SER A 146 11.78 5.23 10.66
CA SER A 146 12.68 4.75 11.71
C SER A 146 12.94 3.23 11.64
N PHE A 147 12.18 2.49 10.83
CA PHE A 147 12.24 1.04 10.73
C PHE A 147 13.03 0.60 9.48
N ALA A 148 13.95 -0.33 9.69
CA ALA A 148 14.81 -0.83 8.61
C ALA A 148 13.99 -1.54 7.52
N GLY A 149 14.23 -1.17 6.26
CA GLY A 149 13.61 -1.79 5.09
C GLY A 149 12.45 -0.99 4.48
N THR A 150 11.88 -0.04 5.22
CA THR A 150 10.89 0.91 4.67
C THR A 150 11.50 1.70 3.52
N LEU A 151 10.80 1.76 2.39
CA LEU A 151 11.13 2.61 1.26
C LEU A 151 10.00 3.63 1.09
N SER A 152 10.31 4.91 1.35
CA SER A 152 9.32 5.98 1.39
C SER A 152 9.67 7.08 0.38
N LEU A 153 8.68 7.50 -0.41
CA LEU A 153 8.75 8.67 -1.26
C LEU A 153 8.27 9.91 -0.49
N ARG A 154 8.89 11.05 -0.78
CA ARG A 154 8.38 12.35 -0.34
C ARG A 154 7.03 12.62 -0.99
N THR A 155 6.17 13.36 -0.28
CA THR A 155 4.84 13.76 -0.75
C THR A 155 4.86 14.36 -2.16
N GLU A 156 5.78 15.28 -2.44
CA GLU A 156 5.86 15.95 -3.74
C GLU A 156 6.30 14.99 -4.86
N THR A 157 7.17 14.04 -4.54
CA THR A 157 7.63 13.02 -5.50
C THR A 157 6.52 12.02 -5.80
N LEU A 158 5.77 11.58 -4.79
CA LEU A 158 4.63 10.68 -4.98
C LEU A 158 3.51 11.35 -5.78
N ALA A 159 3.17 12.60 -5.43
CA ALA A 159 2.15 13.36 -6.15
C ALA A 159 2.53 13.59 -7.61
N ALA A 160 3.80 13.93 -7.89
CA ALA A 160 4.30 14.08 -9.26
C ALA A 160 4.23 12.75 -10.03
N LEU A 161 4.70 11.65 -9.42
CA LEU A 161 4.66 10.33 -10.05
C LEU A 161 3.23 9.91 -10.43
N TRP A 162 2.28 10.00 -9.50
CA TRP A 162 0.88 9.65 -9.78
C TRP A 162 0.25 10.56 -10.83
N THR A 163 0.60 11.85 -10.81
CA THR A 163 0.13 12.81 -11.82
C THR A 163 0.67 12.45 -13.20
N ASP A 164 1.97 12.16 -13.33
CA ASP A 164 2.59 11.83 -14.61
C ASP A 164 2.03 10.54 -15.21
N VAL A 165 1.77 9.52 -14.37
CA VAL A 165 1.13 8.27 -14.79
C VAL A 165 -0.31 8.52 -15.24
N ALA A 166 -1.10 9.25 -14.45
CA ALA A 166 -2.49 9.57 -14.78
C ALA A 166 -2.62 10.41 -16.06
N GLU A 167 -1.76 11.41 -16.24
CA GLU A 167 -1.71 12.22 -17.47
C GLU A 167 -1.32 11.40 -18.69
N SER A 168 -0.42 10.45 -18.52
CA SER A 168 -0.04 9.52 -19.59
C SER A 168 -1.21 8.63 -20.01
N ALA A 169 -1.96 8.08 -19.04
CA ALA A 169 -3.20 7.35 -19.31
C ALA A 169 -4.27 8.25 -19.96
N TYR A 170 -4.40 9.50 -19.51
CA TYR A 170 -5.35 10.48 -20.06
C TYR A 170 -5.05 10.81 -21.54
N ARG A 171 -3.77 11.00 -21.90
CA ARG A 171 -3.36 11.22 -23.30
C ARG A 171 -3.69 10.03 -24.21
N SER A 172 -3.73 8.83 -23.65
CA SER A 172 -4.13 7.60 -24.36
C SER A 172 -5.64 7.41 -24.48
N GLY A 173 -6.45 8.31 -23.91
CA GLY A 173 -7.91 8.30 -24.06
C GLY A 173 -8.69 8.04 -22.76
N ILE A 174 -8.03 7.67 -21.66
CA ILE A 174 -8.71 7.43 -20.38
C ILE A 174 -9.36 8.71 -19.86
N ARG A 175 -10.60 8.58 -19.38
CA ARG A 175 -11.35 9.68 -18.75
C ARG A 175 -11.79 9.40 -17.31
N LYS A 176 -11.85 8.11 -16.95
CA LYS A 176 -12.18 7.63 -15.59
C LYS A 176 -10.97 6.89 -15.02
N LEU A 177 -10.48 7.35 -13.87
CA LEU A 177 -9.37 6.73 -13.14
C LEU A 177 -9.82 6.40 -11.72
N VAL A 178 -9.49 5.20 -11.27
CA VAL A 178 -9.58 4.80 -9.86
C VAL A 178 -8.16 4.65 -9.36
N ILE A 179 -7.75 5.49 -8.41
CA ILE A 179 -6.52 5.28 -7.65
C ILE A 179 -6.88 4.29 -6.53
N PHE A 180 -6.38 3.06 -6.64
CA PHE A 180 -6.73 1.97 -5.74
C PHE A 180 -5.60 1.70 -4.75
N ASN A 181 -5.81 2.13 -3.51
CA ASN A 181 -4.82 2.19 -2.44
C ASN A 181 -5.00 1.06 -1.41
N SER A 182 -3.88 0.65 -0.83
CA SER A 182 -3.83 -0.31 0.29
C SER A 182 -3.02 0.15 1.49
N HIS A 183 -2.46 1.36 1.48
CA HIS A 183 -1.60 1.87 2.55
C HIS A 183 -2.22 3.10 3.25
N GLY A 184 -2.19 3.13 4.59
CA GLY A 184 -2.83 4.17 5.41
C GLY A 184 -2.22 5.57 5.29
N GLY A 185 -0.93 5.70 4.94
CA GLY A 185 -0.17 6.94 5.03
C GLY A 185 -0.31 7.94 3.89
N GLN A 186 -0.98 7.55 2.80
CA GLN A 186 -1.07 8.30 1.55
C GLN A 186 -2.47 8.69 1.01
N PRO A 187 -3.62 8.44 1.68
CA PRO A 187 -4.93 8.91 1.20
C PRO A 187 -5.01 10.41 0.92
N GLN A 188 -4.35 11.26 1.72
CA GLN A 188 -4.38 12.71 1.55
C GLN A 188 -3.64 13.15 0.27
N VAL A 189 -2.56 12.46 -0.09
CA VAL A 189 -1.86 12.69 -1.36
C VAL A 189 -2.78 12.33 -2.53
N MET A 190 -3.50 11.22 -2.40
CA MET A 190 -4.43 10.71 -3.41
C MET A 190 -5.57 11.72 -3.67
N GLU A 191 -6.13 12.32 -2.61
CA GLU A 191 -7.15 13.37 -2.72
C GLU A 191 -6.65 14.64 -3.41
N ILE A 192 -5.42 15.08 -3.11
CA ILE A 192 -4.79 16.25 -3.75
C ILE A 192 -4.64 15.99 -5.25
N VAL A 193 -4.02 14.86 -5.62
CA VAL A 193 -3.79 14.48 -7.02
C VAL A 193 -5.12 14.37 -7.78
N ALA A 194 -6.13 13.74 -7.19
CA ALA A 194 -7.45 13.59 -7.82
C ALA A 194 -8.10 14.95 -8.12
N ARG A 195 -8.05 15.89 -7.18
CA ARG A 195 -8.63 17.22 -7.36
C ARG A 195 -7.86 18.05 -8.40
N ASP A 196 -6.54 17.95 -8.41
CA ASP A 196 -5.68 18.63 -9.39
C ASP A 196 -5.90 18.10 -10.81
N LEU A 197 -5.96 16.78 -11.00
CA LEU A 197 -6.28 16.15 -12.28
C LEU A 197 -7.68 16.53 -12.76
N ARG A 198 -8.68 16.52 -11.86
CA ARG A 198 -10.02 16.97 -12.20
C ARG A 198 -10.04 18.43 -12.64
N SER A 199 -9.37 19.32 -11.90
CA SER A 199 -9.35 20.75 -12.22
C SER A 199 -8.66 21.05 -13.55
N ARG A 200 -7.58 20.33 -13.88
CA ARG A 200 -6.78 20.61 -15.09
C ARG A 200 -7.27 19.89 -16.33
N LEU A 201 -7.75 18.65 -16.19
CA LEU A 201 -8.06 17.77 -17.31
C LEU A 201 -9.57 17.46 -17.43
N GLY A 202 -10.38 17.83 -16.45
CA GLY A 202 -11.77 17.37 -16.38
C GLY A 202 -11.91 15.86 -16.12
N MET A 203 -10.80 15.16 -15.85
CA MET A 203 -10.78 13.72 -15.60
C MET A 203 -11.58 13.37 -14.35
N THR A 204 -12.41 12.32 -14.42
CA THR A 204 -13.08 11.77 -13.24
C THR A 204 -12.11 10.86 -12.51
N VAL A 205 -11.65 11.28 -11.33
CA VAL A 205 -10.70 10.52 -10.52
C VAL A 205 -11.36 10.11 -9.21
N ILE A 206 -11.39 8.82 -8.96
CA ILE A 206 -11.92 8.20 -7.75
C ILE A 206 -10.74 7.80 -6.87
N THR A 207 -10.82 8.18 -5.61
CA THR A 207 -9.81 7.87 -4.60
C THR A 207 -10.35 6.78 -3.70
N LEU A 208 -9.73 5.61 -3.71
CA LEU A 208 -10.24 4.44 -3.02
C LEU A 208 -9.14 3.76 -2.22
N SER A 209 -9.35 3.59 -0.92
CA SER A 209 -8.61 2.62 -0.12
C SER A 209 -9.50 1.38 0.10
N TRP A 210 -8.98 0.17 -0.08
CA TRP A 210 -9.81 -1.05 0.09
C TRP A 210 -10.45 -1.13 1.48
N PHE A 211 -9.73 -0.68 2.52
CA PHE A 211 -10.18 -0.68 3.91
C PHE A 211 -11.32 0.32 4.18
N SER A 212 -11.62 1.25 3.26
CA SER A 212 -12.79 2.13 3.36
C SER A 212 -14.12 1.37 3.23
N PHE A 213 -14.10 0.15 2.69
CA PHE A 213 -15.27 -0.73 2.68
C PHE A 213 -15.56 -1.36 4.05
N GLY A 214 -14.61 -1.30 4.99
CA GLY A 214 -14.66 -2.07 6.22
C GLY A 214 -14.38 -3.56 5.97
N VAL A 215 -14.75 -4.38 6.95
CA VAL A 215 -14.63 -5.84 6.92
C VAL A 215 -16.00 -6.47 7.20
N PRO A 216 -16.22 -7.76 6.86
CA PRO A 216 -17.43 -8.46 7.26
C PRO A 216 -17.73 -8.34 8.76
N GLU A 217 -19.00 -8.21 9.13
CA GLU A 217 -19.39 -8.08 10.53
C GLU A 217 -19.01 -9.32 11.36
N ASN A 218 -18.71 -9.11 12.64
CA ASN A 218 -18.50 -10.17 13.64
C ASN A 218 -17.30 -11.12 13.41
N ILE A 219 -16.34 -10.78 12.55
CA ILE A 219 -15.12 -11.60 12.35
C ILE A 219 -13.92 -11.17 13.23
N PHE A 220 -13.95 -9.95 13.76
CA PHE A 220 -12.98 -9.43 14.72
C PHE A 220 -13.68 -8.73 15.90
N PRO A 221 -13.07 -8.69 17.09
CA PRO A 221 -13.53 -7.86 18.20
C PRO A 221 -13.47 -6.37 17.85
N ASP A 222 -14.40 -5.57 18.39
CA ASP A 222 -14.45 -4.11 18.21
C ASP A 222 -13.14 -3.41 18.58
N ASP A 223 -12.45 -3.92 19.61
CA ASP A 223 -11.16 -3.39 20.04
C ASP A 223 -10.08 -3.57 18.98
N GLU A 224 -10.08 -4.71 18.28
CA GLU A 224 -9.15 -4.94 17.16
C GLU A 224 -9.50 -4.04 15.98
N LEU A 225 -10.78 -3.92 15.64
CA LEU A 225 -11.22 -3.02 14.56
C LEU A 225 -10.85 -1.56 14.83
N ARG A 226 -10.75 -1.15 16.11
CA ARG A 226 -10.44 0.22 16.51
C ARG A 226 -8.94 0.49 16.69
N HIS A 227 -8.17 -0.51 17.13
CA HIS A 227 -6.79 -0.30 17.57
C HIS A 227 -5.76 -1.15 16.81
N GLY A 228 -6.21 -2.14 16.04
CA GLY A 228 -5.41 -3.03 15.20
C GLY A 228 -5.06 -2.42 13.84
N ILE A 229 -4.51 -1.21 13.87
CA ILE A 229 -4.44 -0.31 12.70
C ILE A 229 -3.29 -0.64 11.75
N HIS A 230 -2.29 -1.44 12.20
CA HIS A 230 -1.09 -1.74 11.43
C HIS A 230 -0.47 -3.09 11.81
N ALA A 231 -0.34 -4.01 10.87
CA ALA A 231 0.11 -5.39 11.08
C ALA A 231 -0.69 -6.18 12.14
N GLY A 232 -1.93 -5.73 12.41
CA GLY A 232 -2.88 -6.39 13.29
C GLY A 232 -3.51 -7.65 12.68
N ALA A 233 -4.61 -8.09 13.27
CA ALA A 233 -5.31 -9.30 12.89
C ALA A 233 -5.82 -9.27 11.44
N ILE A 234 -6.26 -8.11 10.95
CA ILE A 234 -6.85 -7.93 9.62
C ILE A 234 -5.82 -8.24 8.53
N GLU A 235 -4.70 -7.52 8.51
CA GLU A 235 -3.65 -7.69 7.50
C GLU A 235 -2.95 -9.05 7.63
N THR A 236 -2.74 -9.50 8.87
CA THR A 236 -2.18 -10.83 9.13
C THR A 236 -3.09 -11.93 8.58
N SER A 237 -4.42 -11.81 8.73
CA SER A 237 -5.38 -12.77 8.18
C SER A 237 -5.33 -12.78 6.65
N MET A 238 -5.33 -11.61 6.00
CA MET A 238 -5.20 -11.51 4.55
C MET A 238 -3.87 -12.11 4.05
N MET A 239 -2.77 -11.87 4.75
CA MET A 239 -1.47 -12.45 4.42
C MET A 239 -1.43 -13.97 4.61
N LEU A 240 -2.10 -14.52 5.63
CA LEU A 240 -2.24 -15.97 5.80
C LEU A 240 -3.01 -16.62 4.63
N ALA A 241 -4.00 -15.91 4.07
CA ALA A 241 -4.71 -16.40 2.89
C ALA A 241 -3.87 -16.28 1.59
N LEU A 242 -3.22 -15.14 1.40
CA LEU A 242 -2.52 -14.82 0.14
C LEU A 242 -1.13 -15.47 0.05
N ARG A 243 -0.32 -15.32 1.10
CA ARG A 243 1.09 -15.72 1.15
C ARG A 243 1.47 -16.21 2.56
N PRO A 244 0.88 -17.35 3.01
CA PRO A 244 1.18 -17.89 4.34
C PRO A 244 2.65 -18.25 4.51
N ASP A 245 3.37 -18.56 3.42
CA ASP A 245 4.82 -18.79 3.41
C ASP A 245 5.64 -17.56 3.83
N LEU A 246 5.04 -16.36 3.81
CA LEU A 246 5.64 -15.12 4.27
C LEU A 246 5.13 -14.70 5.65
N VAL A 247 4.32 -15.49 6.36
CA VAL A 247 3.93 -15.16 7.73
C VAL A 247 4.84 -15.90 8.70
N ARG A 248 5.47 -15.17 9.62
CA ARG A 248 6.33 -15.78 10.64
C ARG A 248 5.45 -16.07 11.85
N GLU A 249 4.66 -17.14 11.76
CA GLU A 249 3.65 -17.49 12.76
C GLU A 249 4.20 -17.56 14.20
N SER A 250 5.46 -17.98 14.37
CA SER A 250 6.14 -18.00 15.68
C SER A 250 6.33 -16.64 16.34
N LEU A 251 6.15 -15.55 15.58
CA LEU A 251 6.31 -14.17 16.03
C LEU A 251 4.96 -13.44 16.17
N LEU A 252 3.84 -14.14 15.97
CA LEU A 252 2.51 -13.57 16.23
C LEU A 252 2.37 -13.23 17.71
N ALA A 253 1.92 -12.01 17.97
CA ALA A 253 1.69 -11.51 19.31
C ALA A 253 0.55 -10.48 19.31
N ASN A 254 0.12 -10.11 20.51
CA ASN A 254 -0.72 -8.95 20.73
C ASN A 254 0.17 -7.71 20.94
N PHE A 255 0.24 -6.86 19.93
CA PHE A 255 1.07 -5.66 19.89
C PHE A 255 0.28 -4.46 20.38
N LYS A 256 0.31 -4.23 21.70
CA LYS A 256 -0.32 -3.06 22.33
C LYS A 256 0.33 -1.78 21.84
N SER A 257 -0.47 -0.78 21.51
CA SER A 257 0.00 0.53 21.04
C SER A 257 -0.24 1.63 22.07
N ARG A 258 0.53 2.71 21.97
CA ARG A 258 0.29 3.96 22.72
C ARG A 258 -1.10 4.50 22.45
N GLY A 259 -1.58 4.40 21.20
CA GLY A 259 -2.91 4.85 20.79
C GLY A 259 -4.03 4.12 21.53
N GLU A 260 -3.89 2.80 21.72
CA GLU A 260 -4.81 2.02 22.55
C GLU A 260 -4.79 2.48 24.01
N ALA A 261 -3.59 2.66 24.59
CA ALA A 261 -3.43 3.10 25.98
C ALA A 261 -4.02 4.50 26.22
N MET A 262 -3.86 5.43 25.27
CA MET A 262 -4.47 6.77 25.35
C MET A 262 -5.99 6.68 25.56
N VAL A 263 -6.67 5.76 24.86
CA VAL A 263 -8.12 5.61 24.98
C VAL A 263 -8.49 4.84 26.24
N LYS A 264 -7.90 3.66 26.45
CA LYS A 264 -8.35 2.71 27.49
C LYS A 264 -7.86 3.06 28.89
N GLU A 265 -6.67 3.65 29.00
CA GLU A 265 -6.01 3.90 30.28
C GLU A 265 -6.04 5.38 30.67
N GLU A 266 -5.96 6.28 29.70
CA GLU A 266 -5.86 7.73 29.94
C GLU A 266 -7.15 8.51 29.65
N GLY A 267 -8.14 7.86 29.03
CA GLY A 267 -9.48 8.43 28.81
C GLY A 267 -9.54 9.50 27.71
N PHE A 268 -8.59 9.51 26.77
CA PHE A 268 -8.70 10.37 25.59
C PHE A 268 -9.85 9.90 24.70
N GLN A 269 -10.80 10.79 24.42
CA GLN A 269 -11.98 10.50 23.58
C GLN A 269 -11.94 11.18 22.21
N LEU A 270 -11.37 12.39 22.15
CA LEU A 270 -11.36 13.20 20.93
C LEU A 270 -10.03 13.15 20.20
N LEU A 271 -8.93 13.31 20.94
CA LEU A 271 -7.58 13.31 20.40
C LEU A 271 -7.02 11.89 20.41
N THR A 272 -7.02 11.22 19.26
CA THR A 272 -6.50 9.86 19.10
C THR A 272 -5.80 9.71 17.74
N PRO A 273 -4.88 8.74 17.56
CA PRO A 273 -4.15 8.58 16.30
C PRO A 273 -5.03 8.40 15.04
N GLU A 274 -6.15 7.69 15.16
CA GLU A 274 -7.11 7.39 14.06
C GLU A 274 -8.53 7.92 14.31
N GLY A 275 -8.71 8.84 15.26
CA GLY A 275 -10.00 9.46 15.54
C GLY A 275 -10.35 10.59 14.57
N GLY A 276 -11.53 11.19 14.76
CA GLY A 276 -11.93 12.38 14.00
C GLY A 276 -11.00 13.60 14.22
N VAL A 277 -10.20 13.60 15.30
CA VAL A 277 -9.16 14.60 15.56
C VAL A 277 -7.83 13.88 15.83
N GLY A 278 -7.02 13.78 14.79
CA GLY A 278 -5.68 13.20 14.83
C GLY A 278 -4.55 14.21 15.06
N PHE A 279 -3.33 13.70 15.08
CA PHE A 279 -2.07 14.46 15.15
C PHE A 279 -0.99 13.76 14.33
N GLY A 280 0.08 14.47 13.97
CA GLY A 280 1.20 13.86 13.24
C GLY A 280 2.03 12.98 14.16
N TRP A 281 1.82 11.68 14.09
CA TRP A 281 2.60 10.67 14.82
C TRP A 281 3.50 9.90 13.85
N LEU A 282 4.62 9.40 14.36
CA LEU A 282 5.42 8.37 13.72
C LEU A 282 5.16 7.03 14.41
N THR A 283 5.39 5.92 13.71
CA THR A 283 5.07 4.60 14.23
C THR A 283 5.83 4.30 15.52
N GLU A 284 7.08 4.77 15.66
CA GLU A 284 7.85 4.64 16.91
C GLU A 284 7.25 5.38 18.11
N ASP A 285 6.41 6.42 17.87
CA ASP A 285 5.66 7.08 18.94
C ASP A 285 4.57 6.16 19.50
N LEU A 286 4.10 5.20 18.68
CA LEU A 286 2.96 4.34 18.99
C LEU A 286 3.34 2.90 19.34
N SER A 287 4.38 2.35 18.73
CA SER A 287 4.79 0.95 18.91
C SER A 287 6.29 0.80 18.71
N GLU A 288 6.97 0.18 19.69
CA GLU A 288 8.40 -0.16 19.60
C GLU A 288 8.66 -1.20 18.50
N SER A 289 7.73 -2.13 18.31
CA SER A 289 7.85 -3.19 17.29
C SER A 289 7.41 -2.75 15.90
N GLY A 290 6.67 -1.65 15.82
CA GLY A 290 6.03 -1.16 14.61
C GLY A 290 4.64 -1.76 14.32
N ALA A 291 4.28 -2.91 14.89
CA ALA A 291 2.93 -3.49 14.80
C ALA A 291 1.99 -2.95 15.88
N MET A 292 0.68 -2.92 15.58
CA MET A 292 -0.40 -2.45 16.43
C MET A 292 -1.63 -3.33 16.22
N GLY A 293 -2.04 -4.07 17.27
CA GLY A 293 -3.18 -5.00 17.22
C GLY A 293 -2.84 -6.43 17.64
N ASP A 294 -3.87 -7.26 17.73
CA ASP A 294 -3.75 -8.66 18.12
C ASP A 294 -3.59 -9.58 16.91
N ALA A 295 -2.36 -9.78 16.44
CA ALA A 295 -2.09 -10.67 15.34
C ALA A 295 -2.37 -12.16 15.67
N THR A 296 -2.53 -12.53 16.95
CA THR A 296 -2.76 -13.93 17.37
C THR A 296 -4.17 -14.44 17.04
N ILE A 297 -5.12 -13.52 16.81
CA ILE A 297 -6.50 -13.88 16.45
C ILE A 297 -6.74 -13.90 14.93
N ALA A 298 -5.67 -13.78 14.15
CA ALA A 298 -5.70 -13.87 12.69
C ALA A 298 -5.90 -15.31 12.22
N SER A 299 -6.54 -15.49 11.06
CA SER A 299 -6.64 -16.80 10.41
C SER A 299 -6.77 -16.66 8.88
N SER A 300 -6.41 -17.71 8.14
CA SER A 300 -6.54 -17.72 6.68
C SER A 300 -8.00 -17.54 6.24
N GLU A 301 -8.93 -18.19 6.94
CA GLU A 301 -10.36 -18.13 6.63
C GLU A 301 -10.91 -16.71 6.78
N LYS A 302 -10.48 -15.97 7.80
CA LYS A 302 -10.83 -14.55 7.94
C LYS A 302 -10.23 -13.74 6.79
N GLY A 303 -9.02 -14.04 6.37
CA GLY A 303 -8.36 -13.40 5.24
C GLY A 303 -9.16 -13.55 3.95
N GLU A 304 -9.59 -14.78 3.65
CA GLU A 304 -10.42 -15.09 2.49
C GLU A 304 -11.74 -14.30 2.51
N LEU A 305 -12.43 -14.26 3.67
CA LEU A 305 -13.66 -13.50 3.83
C LEU A 305 -13.46 -11.99 3.60
N ILE A 306 -12.37 -11.41 4.09
CA ILE A 306 -12.06 -9.99 3.90
C ILE A 306 -11.77 -9.69 2.42
N ILE A 307 -10.96 -10.54 1.76
CA ILE A 307 -10.59 -10.36 0.36
C ILE A 307 -11.83 -10.48 -0.54
N GLU A 308 -12.66 -11.50 -0.33
CA GLU A 308 -13.90 -11.68 -1.10
C GLU A 308 -14.87 -10.51 -0.89
N TYR A 309 -15.01 -10.03 0.36
CA TYR A 309 -15.85 -8.88 0.68
C TYR A 309 -15.36 -7.60 0.00
N ALA A 310 -14.07 -7.27 0.15
CA ALA A 310 -13.48 -6.09 -0.47
C ALA A 310 -13.52 -6.15 -2.00
N ALA A 311 -13.33 -7.34 -2.58
CA ALA A 311 -13.45 -7.57 -4.02
C ALA A 311 -14.88 -7.33 -4.51
N SER A 312 -15.89 -7.86 -3.80
CA SER A 312 -17.30 -7.62 -4.12
C SER A 312 -17.63 -6.13 -4.09
N LYS A 313 -17.18 -5.42 -3.06
CA LYS A 313 -17.38 -3.96 -2.94
C LYS A 313 -16.65 -3.18 -4.01
N LEU A 314 -15.45 -3.60 -4.42
CA LEU A 314 -14.74 -3.01 -5.54
C LEU A 314 -15.50 -3.20 -6.86
N VAL A 315 -16.06 -4.38 -7.13
CA VAL A 315 -16.89 -4.63 -8.32
C VAL A 315 -18.16 -3.75 -8.31
N GLU A 316 -18.86 -3.69 -7.18
CA GLU A 316 -20.03 -2.81 -7.00
C GLU A 316 -19.67 -1.35 -7.34
N LEU A 317 -18.59 -0.83 -6.74
CA LEU A 317 -18.11 0.53 -6.99
C LEU A 317 -17.71 0.74 -8.45
N LEU A 318 -16.98 -0.17 -9.08
CA LEU A 318 -16.56 -0.01 -10.48
C LEU A 318 -17.77 0.05 -11.42
N ARG A 319 -18.86 -0.67 -11.13
CA ARG A 319 -20.12 -0.57 -11.88
C ARG A 319 -20.81 0.79 -11.66
N GLU A 320 -20.71 1.37 -10.46
CA GLU A 320 -21.16 2.74 -10.23
C GLU A 320 -20.32 3.73 -11.02
N VAL A 321 -18.99 3.60 -11.00
CA VAL A 321 -18.05 4.43 -11.75
C VAL A 321 -18.32 4.37 -13.26
N ASP A 322 -18.62 3.20 -13.82
CA ASP A 322 -18.96 3.04 -15.24
C ASP A 322 -20.18 3.89 -15.64
N ARG A 323 -21.19 3.98 -14.77
CA ARG A 323 -22.42 4.76 -14.99
C ARG A 323 -22.31 6.22 -14.53
N PHE A 324 -21.28 6.56 -13.75
CA PHE A 324 -21.12 7.88 -13.16
C PHE A 324 -20.64 8.91 -14.19
N GLU A 325 -21.37 10.02 -14.30
CA GLU A 325 -21.00 11.18 -15.11
C GLU A 325 -20.92 12.43 -14.23
N LEU A 326 -19.69 12.92 -14.00
CA LEU A 326 -19.46 14.13 -13.23
C LEU A 326 -19.53 15.35 -14.17
N PHE A 327 -20.76 15.80 -14.46
CA PHE A 327 -21.15 16.79 -15.49
C PHE A 327 -20.81 16.35 -16.93
N PRO A 328 -21.67 16.61 -17.94
CA PRO A 328 -21.31 16.33 -19.32
C PRO A 328 -20.10 17.20 -19.69
N THR A 329 -19.02 16.56 -20.11
CA THR A 329 -17.85 17.24 -20.68
C THR A 329 -18.36 18.22 -21.75
N PRO A 330 -18.06 19.53 -21.68
CA PRO A 330 -18.33 20.41 -22.80
C PRO A 330 -17.71 19.77 -24.03
N ALA A 331 -18.52 19.55 -25.08
CA ALA A 331 -18.02 19.00 -26.33
C ALA A 331 -16.75 19.78 -26.70
N VAL A 332 -15.67 19.05 -26.98
CA VAL A 332 -14.44 19.64 -27.49
C VAL A 332 -14.85 20.42 -28.74
N VAL A 333 -14.93 21.75 -28.64
CA VAL A 333 -15.14 22.59 -29.81
C VAL A 333 -13.87 22.41 -30.63
N PRO A 334 -13.93 21.84 -31.85
CA PRO A 334 -12.75 21.77 -32.68
C PRO A 334 -12.25 23.20 -32.87
N THR A 335 -11.04 23.48 -32.43
CA THR A 335 -10.38 24.73 -32.78
C THR A 335 -10.25 24.71 -34.30
N ASN A 336 -11.07 25.50 -34.98
CA ASN A 336 -10.92 25.77 -36.41
C ASN A 336 -9.57 26.46 -36.61
N GLU A 337 -8.51 25.68 -36.79
CA GLU A 337 -7.31 26.09 -37.51
C GLU A 337 -7.73 26.30 -38.97
N ASN A 338 -8.38 27.44 -39.26
CA ASN A 338 -8.56 27.99 -40.62
C ASN A 338 -9.25 29.34 -40.54
N GLN A 339 -8.67 30.32 -39.85
CA GLN A 339 -8.96 31.74 -40.09
C GLN A 339 -7.71 32.59 -39.88
N HIS A 340 -6.74 32.47 -40.78
CA HIS A 340 -5.93 33.63 -41.18
C HIS A 340 -5.80 33.61 -42.70
N VAL A 341 -6.44 34.62 -43.29
CA VAL A 341 -6.38 35.08 -44.69
C VAL A 341 -5.00 35.63 -44.99
#